data_AF-A0A1H0V847-F1
#
_entry.id   AF-A0A1H0V847-F1
#
_cell.length_a   1.000
_cell.length_b   1.000
_cell.length_c   1.000
_cell.angle_alpha   90.00
_cell.angle_beta   90.00
_cell.angle_gamma   90.00
#
_symmetry.space_group_name_H-M   'P 1'
#
loop_
_entity.id
_entity.type
_entity.pdbx_description
1 polymer ?
#
loop_
_entity_poly.entity_id
_entity_poly.type
_entity_poly.pdbx_seq_one_letter_code
_entity_poly.pdbx_strand_id
1 'polypeptide(L)'
;MALREPQASLRTLAHGVVVNQWRRLDIERAWLDVLTTQPGPLAPSPEERALVLETLCQIDAMPDRLNPRARSAFLLSQLDGLTYAQIGRHLGVSERMVKKYMAQAMLQCLLLAQR
;
A
#
# COMPACT_ATOMS: atom_id res chain seq x y z
N MET A 1 65.00 4.10 16.86
CA MET A 1 64.20 4.06 15.62
C MET A 1 63.30 5.29 15.61
N ALA A 2 63.79 6.39 15.02
CA ALA A 2 63.18 7.71 15.14
C ALA A 2 61.95 7.84 14.22
N LEU A 3 60.82 8.26 14.79
CA LEU A 3 59.62 8.64 14.03
C LEU A 3 59.97 9.86 13.17
N ARG A 4 60.17 9.64 11.86
CA ARG A 4 60.37 10.70 10.88
C ARG A 4 59.10 11.55 10.79
N GLU A 5 59.25 12.82 11.17
CA GLU A 5 58.33 13.95 10.95
C GLU A 5 56.91 13.87 11.56
N PRO A 6 56.78 14.00 12.90
CA PRO A 6 55.48 13.99 13.59
C PRO A 6 54.51 15.10 13.14
N GLN A 7 55.02 16.22 12.62
CA GLN A 7 54.18 17.35 12.17
C GLN A 7 53.52 17.11 10.81
N ALA A 8 54.17 16.35 9.92
CA ALA A 8 53.59 15.97 8.64
C ALA A 8 52.42 14.99 8.83
N SER A 9 52.60 14.01 9.72
CA SER A 9 51.54 13.06 10.10
C SER A 9 50.33 13.73 10.75
N LEU A 10 50.54 14.70 11.64
CA LEU A 10 49.46 15.48 12.26
C LEU A 10 48.67 16.31 11.24
N ARG A 11 49.34 16.93 10.27
CA ARG A 11 48.69 17.68 9.18
C ARG A 11 47.83 16.78 8.29
N THR A 12 48.35 15.62 7.90
CA THR A 12 47.60 14.66 7.08
C THR A 12 46.38 14.10 7.83
N LEU A 13 46.53 13.82 9.13
CA LEU A 13 45.42 13.38 9.98
C LEU A 13 44.37 14.49 10.14
N ALA A 14 44.79 15.73 10.42
CA ALA A 14 43.88 16.86 10.53
C ALA A 14 43.12 17.11 9.21
N HIS A 15 43.81 17.03 8.07
CA HIS A 15 43.18 17.15 6.75
C HIS A 15 42.18 16.03 6.48
N GLY A 16 42.52 14.77 6.79
CA GLY A 16 41.61 13.63 6.64
C GLY A 16 40.34 13.76 7.50
N VAL A 17 40.49 14.24 8.74
CA VAL A 17 39.35 14.50 9.65
C VAL A 17 38.45 15.60 9.09
N VAL A 18 39.03 16.70 8.60
CA VAL A 18 38.29 17.83 8.01
C VAL A 18 37.53 17.38 6.76
N VAL A 19 38.17 16.64 5.85
CA VAL A 19 37.53 16.09 4.63
C VAL A 19 36.38 15.14 4.97
N ASN A 20 36.55 14.27 5.97
CA ASN A 20 35.50 13.36 6.41
C ASN A 20 34.30 14.12 7.02
N GLN A 21 34.56 15.16 7.82
CA GLN A 21 33.51 16.00 8.39
C GLN A 21 32.72 16.73 7.31
N TRP A 22 33.39 17.31 6.31
CA TRP A 22 32.72 17.95 5.18
C TRP A 22 31.88 16.96 4.38
N ARG A 23 32.40 15.76 4.09
CA ARG A 23 31.64 14.72 3.38
C ARG A 23 30.40 14.28 4.17
N ARG A 24 30.48 14.19 5.51
CA ARG A 24 29.32 13.89 6.37
C ARG A 24 28.27 15.00 6.31
N LEU A 25 28.70 16.26 6.41
CA LEU A 25 27.81 17.41 6.33
C LEU A 25 27.13 17.54 4.97
N ASP A 26 27.84 17.24 3.88
CA ASP A 26 27.26 17.28 2.53
C ASP A 26 26.19 16.20 2.34
N ILE A 27 26.42 14.99 2.87
CA ILE A 27 25.40 13.91 2.84
C ILE A 27 24.19 14.31 3.70
N GLU A 28 24.41 14.87 4.88
CA GLU A 28 23.34 15.31 5.78
C GLU A 28 22.49 16.43 5.15
N ARG A 29 23.13 17.41 4.50
CA ARG A 29 22.44 18.47 3.76
C ARG A 29 21.63 17.93 2.61
N ALA A 30 22.22 17.08 1.77
CA ALA A 30 21.50 16.45 0.66
C ALA A 30 20.30 15.64 1.15
N TRP A 31 20.43 14.97 2.30
CA TRP A 31 19.33 14.24 2.93
C TRP A 31 18.21 15.16 3.43
N LEU A 32 18.56 16.27 4.09
CA LEU A 32 17.60 17.27 4.55
C LEU A 32 16.88 17.97 3.39
N ASP A 33 17.58 18.24 2.29
CA ASP A 33 16.99 18.80 1.07
C ASP A 33 15.96 17.84 0.44
N VAL A 34 16.22 16.53 0.48
CA VAL A 34 15.24 15.51 0.05
C VAL A 34 14.05 15.42 1.01
N LEU A 35 14.25 15.55 2.32
CA LEU A 35 13.16 15.53 3.29
C LEU A 35 12.28 16.78 3.21
N THR A 36 12.86 17.94 2.91
CA THR A 36 12.10 19.21 2.77
C THR A 36 11.29 19.30 1.48
N THR A 37 11.67 18.53 0.45
CA THR A 37 10.93 18.40 -0.81
C THR A 37 9.85 17.32 -0.76
N GLN A 38 9.88 16.44 0.24
CA GLN A 38 8.76 15.55 0.49
C GLN A 38 7.61 16.33 1.12
N PRO A 39 6.38 16.21 0.60
CA PRO A 39 5.23 16.69 1.34
C PRO A 39 5.24 15.98 2.69
N GLY A 40 5.08 16.74 3.79
CA GLY A 40 5.08 16.21 5.15
C GLY A 40 4.16 15.00 5.27
N PRO A 41 4.40 14.08 6.22
CA PRO A 41 3.78 12.76 6.22
C PRO A 41 2.29 12.86 5.93
N LEU A 42 1.91 12.45 4.71
CA LEU A 42 0.52 12.31 4.25
C LEU A 42 -0.16 11.12 4.94
N ALA A 43 0.30 10.76 6.13
CA ALA A 43 -0.33 9.73 6.91
C ALA A 43 -1.70 10.28 7.32
N PRO A 44 -2.81 9.63 6.92
CA PRO A 44 -4.12 10.03 7.38
C PRO A 44 -4.14 10.02 8.91
N SER A 45 -4.95 10.90 9.49
CA SER A 45 -5.12 10.94 10.94
C SER A 45 -5.55 9.57 11.47
N PRO A 46 -5.33 9.27 12.76
CA PRO A 46 -5.84 8.03 13.36
C PRO A 46 -7.33 7.81 13.10
N GLU A 47 -8.13 8.87 13.12
CA GLU A 47 -9.56 8.87 12.84
C GLU A 47 -9.85 8.57 11.36
N GLU A 48 -9.16 9.24 10.43
CA GLU A 48 -9.28 8.98 8.99
C GLU A 48 -8.89 7.53 8.66
N ARG A 49 -7.82 7.02 9.29
CA ARG A 49 -7.41 5.62 9.17
C ARG A 49 -8.49 4.67 9.70
N ALA A 50 -9.08 4.98 10.86
CA ALA A 50 -10.14 4.17 11.44
C ALA A 50 -11.37 4.11 10.51
N LEU A 51 -11.77 5.24 9.93
CA LEU A 51 -12.89 5.31 9.00
C LEU A 51 -12.65 4.46 7.74
N VAL A 52 -11.45 4.53 7.16
CA VAL A 52 -11.07 3.71 6.01
C VAL A 52 -11.11 2.23 6.37
N LEU A 53 -10.52 1.84 7.50
CA LEU A 53 -10.51 0.45 7.94
C LEU A 53 -11.91 -0.09 8.23
N GLU A 54 -12.77 0.71 8.87
CA GLU A 54 -14.17 0.36 9.11
C GLU A 54 -14.89 0.12 7.79
N THR A 55 -14.74 1.02 6.83
CA THR A 55 -15.35 0.90 5.49
C THR A 55 -14.87 -0.38 4.78
N LEU A 56 -13.57 -0.69 4.84
CA LEU A 56 -13.01 -1.92 4.27
C LEU A 56 -13.58 -3.18 4.93
N CYS A 57 -13.68 -3.20 6.27
CA CYS A 57 -14.29 -4.30 7.01
C CYS A 57 -15.77 -4.51 6.64
N GLN A 58 -16.53 -3.43 6.42
CA GLN A 58 -17.92 -3.52 5.98
C GLN A 58 -18.06 -4.10 4.58
N ILE A 59 -17.17 -3.71 3.66
CA ILE A 59 -17.11 -4.27 2.30
C ILE A 59 -16.74 -5.75 2.34
N ASP A 60 -15.80 -6.15 3.20
CA ASP A 60 -15.36 -7.55 3.33
C ASP A 60 -16.43 -8.45 3.99
N ALA A 61 -17.23 -7.88 4.91
CA ALA A 61 -18.34 -8.59 5.56
C ALA A 61 -19.62 -8.66 4.68
N MET A 62 -19.72 -7.84 3.63
CA MET A 62 -20.85 -7.86 2.69
C MET A 62 -21.09 -9.26 2.11
N PRO A 63 -20.08 -9.93 1.51
CA PRO A 63 -20.31 -11.10 0.68
C PRO A 63 -20.64 -12.33 1.52
N ASP A 64 -20.41 -12.29 2.84
CA ASP A 64 -20.86 -13.31 3.79
C ASP A 64 -22.39 -13.33 3.96
N ARG A 65 -23.08 -12.26 3.55
CA ARG A 65 -24.55 -12.22 3.48
C ARG A 65 -25.09 -12.89 2.21
N LEU A 66 -24.22 -13.28 1.28
CA LEU A 66 -24.57 -14.00 0.07
C LEU A 66 -24.45 -15.51 0.30
N ASN A 67 -25.25 -16.30 -0.44
CA ASN A 67 -24.97 -17.73 -0.51
C ASN A 67 -23.58 -17.96 -1.16
N PRO A 68 -22.90 -19.09 -0.87
CA PRO A 68 -21.53 -19.32 -1.31
C PRO A 68 -21.32 -19.18 -2.82
N ARG A 69 -22.28 -19.62 -3.64
CA ARG A 69 -22.17 -19.51 -5.10
C ARG A 69 -22.30 -18.07 -5.61
N ALA A 70 -23.17 -17.28 -4.99
CA ALA A 70 -23.31 -15.87 -5.33
C ALA A 70 -22.07 -15.07 -4.91
N ARG A 71 -21.48 -15.39 -3.75
CA ARG A 71 -20.20 -14.83 -3.31
C ARG A 71 -19.08 -15.14 -4.30
N SER A 72 -18.93 -16.41 -4.70
CA SER A 72 -17.92 -16.80 -5.70
C SER A 72 -18.13 -16.11 -7.03
N ALA A 73 -19.36 -16.03 -7.54
CA ALA A 73 -19.66 -15.34 -8.79
C ALA A 73 -19.28 -13.85 -8.74
N PHE A 74 -19.57 -13.18 -7.62
CA PHE A 74 -19.24 -11.78 -7.42
C PHE A 74 -17.72 -11.54 -7.40
N LEU A 75 -16.97 -12.33 -6.63
CA LEU A 75 -15.51 -12.21 -6.55
C LEU A 75 -14.83 -12.50 -7.89
N LEU A 76 -15.25 -13.56 -8.59
CA LEU A 76 -14.73 -13.89 -9.93
C LEU A 76 -14.98 -12.77 -10.94
N SER A 77 -16.07 -12.02 -10.79
CA SER A 77 -16.36 -10.88 -11.66
C SER A 77 -15.56 -9.63 -11.28
N GLN A 78 -15.46 -9.30 -10.00
CA GLN A 78 -14.89 -8.02 -9.54
C GLN A 78 -13.37 -8.07 -9.33
N LEU A 79 -12.84 -9.21 -8.89
CA LEU A 79 -11.41 -9.39 -8.62
C LEU A 79 -10.69 -10.04 -9.80
N ASP A 80 -11.26 -11.12 -10.34
CA ASP A 80 -10.63 -11.88 -11.42
C ASP A 80 -11.03 -11.38 -12.83
N GLY A 81 -11.99 -10.46 -12.92
CA GLY A 81 -12.43 -9.85 -14.19
C GLY A 81 -13.11 -10.84 -15.15
N LEU A 82 -13.57 -11.99 -14.68
CA LEU A 82 -14.20 -13.01 -15.52
C LEU A 82 -15.56 -12.55 -16.04
N THR A 83 -15.84 -12.87 -17.31
CA THR A 83 -17.17 -12.65 -17.90
C THR A 83 -18.19 -13.61 -17.30
N TYR A 84 -19.49 -13.25 -17.36
CA TYR A 84 -20.55 -14.10 -16.81
C TYR A 84 -20.60 -15.49 -17.46
N ALA A 85 -20.22 -15.61 -18.74
CA ALA A 85 -20.11 -16.90 -19.42
C ALA A 85 -18.95 -17.74 -18.87
N GLN A 86 -17.79 -17.12 -18.59
CA GLN A 86 -16.67 -17.82 -17.95
C GLN A 86 -17.01 -18.24 -16.51
N ILE A 87 -17.68 -17.39 -15.75
CA ILE A 87 -18.13 -17.69 -14.38
C ILE A 87 -19.14 -18.84 -14.39
N GLY A 88 -20.08 -18.84 -15.34
CA GLY A 88 -21.05 -19.93 -15.47
C GLY A 88 -20.37 -21.28 -15.70
N ARG A 89 -19.38 -21.31 -16.60
CA ARG A 89 -18.53 -22.49 -16.82
C ARG A 89 -17.76 -22.90 -15.56
N HIS A 90 -17.15 -21.94 -14.86
CA HIS A 90 -16.37 -22.19 -13.65
C HIS A 90 -17.22 -22.75 -12.50
N LEU A 91 -18.44 -22.26 -12.33
CA LEU A 91 -19.35 -22.64 -11.24
C LEU A 91 -20.33 -23.77 -11.61
N GLY A 92 -20.30 -24.25 -12.86
CA GLY A 92 -21.23 -25.28 -13.35
C GLY A 92 -22.69 -24.81 -13.39
N VAL A 93 -22.93 -23.53 -13.71
CA VAL A 93 -24.27 -22.92 -13.79
C VAL A 93 -24.45 -22.14 -15.09
N SER A 94 -25.70 -21.87 -15.47
CA SER A 94 -25.98 -21.04 -16.65
C SER A 94 -25.61 -19.58 -16.44
N GLU A 95 -25.29 -18.86 -17.51
CA GLU A 95 -25.06 -17.40 -17.47
C GLU A 95 -26.26 -16.65 -16.86
N ARG A 96 -27.48 -17.14 -17.09
CA ARG A 96 -28.70 -16.61 -16.46
C ARG A 96 -28.64 -16.70 -14.93
N MET A 97 -28.14 -17.81 -14.39
CA MET A 97 -27.95 -17.96 -12.94
C MET A 97 -26.86 -17.02 -12.41
N VAL A 98 -25.78 -16.84 -13.17
CA VAL A 98 -24.74 -15.86 -12.82
C VAL A 98 -25.32 -14.45 -12.75
N LYS A 99 -26.14 -14.04 -13.71
CA LYS A 99 -26.86 -12.73 -13.66
C LYS A 99 -27.72 -12.60 -12.41
N LYS A 100 -28.42 -13.67 -12.01
CA LYS A 100 -29.21 -13.70 -10.76
C LYS A 100 -28.31 -13.52 -9.53
N TYR A 101 -27.18 -14.22 -9.46
CA TYR A 101 -26.20 -14.06 -8.39
C TYR A 101 -25.64 -12.63 -8.32
N MET A 102 -25.29 -12.05 -9.47
CA MET A 102 -24.79 -10.67 -9.54
C MET A 102 -25.84 -9.66 -9.09
N ALA A 103 -27.11 -9.84 -9.45
CA ALA A 103 -28.19 -8.98 -8.95
C ALA A 103 -28.33 -9.04 -7.42
N GLN A 104 -28.19 -10.23 -6.83
CA GLN A 104 -28.20 -10.40 -5.37
C GLN A 104 -27.00 -9.70 -4.71
N ALA A 105 -25.81 -9.84 -5.27
CA ALA A 105 -24.61 -9.16 -4.79
C ALA A 105 -24.73 -7.64 -4.88
N MET A 106 -25.15 -7.09 -6.03
CA MET A 106 -25.32 -5.66 -6.21
C MET A 106 -26.35 -5.05 -5.25
N LEU A 107 -27.43 -5.78 -4.94
CA LEU A 107 -28.40 -5.35 -3.93
C LEU A 107 -27.75 -5.22 -2.54
N GLN A 108 -26.89 -6.16 -2.15
CA GLN A 108 -26.18 -6.07 -0.88
C GLN A 108 -25.19 -4.89 -0.85
N CYS A 109 -24.51 -4.59 -1.98
CA CYS A 109 -23.66 -3.40 -2.09
C CYS A 109 -24.48 -2.13 -1.87
N LEU A 110 -25.64 -2.03 -2.51
CA LEU A 110 -26.52 -0.87 -2.38
C LEU A 110 -27.00 -0.66 -0.92
N LEU A 111 -27.34 -1.74 -0.22
CA LEU A 111 -27.77 -1.70 1.18
C LEU A 111 -26.65 -1.32 2.17
N LEU A 112 -25.39 -1.45 1.77
CA LEU A 112 -24.26 -0.97 2.56
C LEU A 112 -23.96 0.51 2.26
N ALA A 113 -24.03 0.93 1.00
CA ALA A 113 -23.80 2.32 0.62
C ALA A 113 -24.86 3.30 1.17
N GLN A 114 -26.01 2.80 1.62
CA GLN A 114 -27.08 3.59 2.24
C GLN A 114 -26.99 3.64 3.78
N ARG A 115 -25.96 3.05 4.38
CA ARG A 115 -25.67 3.19 5.81
C ARG A 115 -24.65 4.30 6.03
#